data_AF-A0A353YYF2-F1
#
_entry.id   AF-A0A353YYF2-F1
#
_cell.length_a   1.000
_cell.length_b   1.000
_cell.length_c   1.000
_cell.angle_alpha   90.00
_cell.angle_beta   90.00
_cell.angle_gamma   90.00
#
_symmetry.space_group_name_H-M   'P 1'
#
loop_
_entity.id
_entity.type
_entity.pdbx_description
1 polymer ?
#
loop_
_entity_poly.entity_id
_entity_poly.type
_entity_poly.pdbx_seq_one_letter_code
_entity_poly.pdbx_strand_id
1 'polypeptide(L)'
;MLTKEQKLRYNRQLIIPGFTEQDQEKLFQASVLVIGAGGLGSPVLSYLSSAGIGSIGIVDADRVELSNLHRQILYSEKDIGKQKVDIAAERLRAMNSSLHLKAYSSRWDRNLASSIASNYHVLID
;
A
#
# COMPACT_ATOMS: atom_id res chain seq x y z
N MET A 1 2.96 15.22 -17.10
CA MET A 1 3.72 16.19 -16.27
C MET A 1 3.13 16.24 -14.89
N LEU A 2 3.98 16.15 -13.86
CA LEU A 2 3.54 16.26 -12.46
C LEU A 2 2.98 17.65 -12.13
N THR A 3 1.95 17.69 -11.29
CA THR A 3 1.45 18.93 -10.69
C THR A 3 2.47 19.54 -9.73
N LYS A 4 2.33 20.83 -9.40
CA LYS A 4 3.22 21.50 -8.43
C LYS A 4 3.24 20.81 -7.07
N GLU A 5 2.08 20.36 -6.58
CA GLU A 5 1.98 19.65 -5.30
C GLU A 5 2.71 18.30 -5.34
N GLN A 6 2.57 17.53 -6.42
CA GLN A 6 3.28 16.26 -6.58
C GLN A 6 4.80 16.50 -6.66
N LYS A 7 5.26 17.51 -7.42
CA LYS A 7 6.70 17.84 -7.46
C LYS A 7 7.25 18.20 -6.08
N LEU A 8 6.45 18.88 -5.25
CA LEU A 8 6.82 19.18 -3.86
C LEU A 8 6.89 17.91 -3.00
N ARG A 9 5.84 17.06 -3.04
CA ARG A 9 5.76 15.81 -2.25
C ARG A 9 6.90 14.84 -2.60
N TYR A 10 7.19 14.65 -3.88
CA TYR A 10 8.18 13.68 -4.36
C TYR A 10 9.55 14.30 -4.66
N ASN A 11 9.80 15.55 -4.22
CA ASN A 11 11.07 16.25 -4.49
C ASN A 11 12.30 15.42 -4.09
N ARG A 12 12.25 14.76 -2.92
CA ARG A 12 13.37 13.94 -2.43
C ARG A 12 13.62 12.68 -3.26
N GLN A 13 12.64 12.21 -4.02
CA GLN A 13 12.79 11.11 -4.97
C GLN A 13 13.35 11.63 -6.29
N LEU A 14 12.83 12.77 -6.78
CA LEU A 14 13.25 13.41 -8.04
C LEU A 14 14.70 13.93 -8.05
N ILE A 15 15.32 14.15 -6.90
CA ILE A 15 16.74 14.55 -6.82
C ILE A 15 17.71 13.35 -6.88
N ILE A 16 17.21 12.12 -6.86
CA ILE A 16 18.07 10.92 -6.92
C ILE A 16 18.65 10.83 -8.35
N PRO A 17 19.98 10.74 -8.50
CA PRO A 17 20.60 10.61 -9.82
C PRO A 17 20.02 9.43 -10.60
N GLY A 18 19.52 9.69 -11.81
CA GLY A 18 18.93 8.67 -12.69
C GLY A 18 17.44 8.41 -12.46
N PHE A 19 16.79 9.07 -11.49
CA PHE A 19 15.34 9.00 -11.31
C PHE A 19 14.67 10.29 -11.83
N THR A 20 13.86 10.17 -12.89
CA THR A 20 13.28 11.35 -13.56
C THR A 20 11.80 11.57 -13.24
N GLU A 21 11.26 12.71 -13.68
CA GLU A 21 9.80 12.93 -13.63
C GLU A 21 9.02 11.83 -14.37
N GLN A 22 9.55 11.28 -15.47
CA GLN A 22 8.90 10.18 -16.18
C GLN A 22 8.89 8.89 -15.35
N ASP A 23 9.91 8.64 -14.54
CA ASP A 23 9.95 7.46 -13.67
C ASP A 23 8.94 7.58 -12.53
N GLN A 24 8.78 8.77 -11.96
CA GLN A 24 7.70 9.03 -11.00
C GLN A 24 6.31 8.86 -11.63
N GLU A 25 6.13 9.29 -12.88
CA GLU A 25 4.87 9.07 -13.62
C GLU A 25 4.58 7.58 -13.83
N LYS A 26 5.60 6.75 -14.07
CA LYS A 26 5.44 5.29 -14.11
C LYS A 26 4.95 4.74 -12.78
N LEU A 27 5.46 5.23 -11.64
CA LEU A 27 4.97 4.82 -10.32
C LEU A 27 3.48 5.19 -10.12
N PHE A 28 3.06 6.38 -10.56
CA PHE A 28 1.63 6.77 -10.51
C PHE A 28 0.72 5.91 -11.40
N GLN A 29 1.27 5.30 -12.45
CA GLN A 29 0.52 4.40 -13.33
C GLN A 29 0.59 2.94 -12.87
N ALA A 30 1.54 2.61 -11.98
CA ALA A 30 1.72 1.27 -11.47
C ALA A 30 0.60 0.87 -10.50
N SER A 31 0.37 -0.45 -10.44
CA SER A 31 -0.56 -1.08 -9.51
C SER A 31 0.11 -2.28 -8.85
N VAL A 32 0.02 -2.35 -7.52
CA VAL A 32 0.67 -3.40 -6.71
C VAL A 32 -0.37 -4.07 -5.83
N LEU A 33 -0.37 -5.40 -5.78
CA LEU A 33 -1.14 -6.18 -4.82
C LEU A 33 -0.21 -6.68 -3.72
N VAL A 34 -0.51 -6.33 -2.47
CA VAL A 34 0.22 -6.84 -1.29
C VAL A 34 -0.64 -7.88 -0.60
N ILE A 35 -0.10 -9.09 -0.50
CA ILE A 35 -0.72 -10.23 0.17
C ILE A 35 -0.19 -10.26 1.61
N GLY A 36 -1.07 -10.03 2.56
CA GLY A 36 -0.75 -9.83 3.97
C GLY A 36 -0.48 -8.37 4.31
N ALA A 37 -1.16 -7.88 5.33
CA ALA A 37 -0.97 -6.56 5.94
C ALA A 37 -0.33 -6.71 7.35
N GLY A 38 0.43 -7.80 7.55
CA GLY A 38 1.11 -8.14 8.80
C GLY A 38 2.46 -7.45 8.98
N GLY A 39 3.42 -8.15 9.57
CA GLY A 39 4.73 -7.58 9.94
C GLY A 39 5.60 -7.20 8.74
N LEU A 40 5.51 -7.96 7.64
CA LEU A 40 6.18 -7.64 6.37
C LEU A 40 5.36 -6.67 5.53
N GLY A 41 4.05 -6.90 5.44
CA GLY A 41 3.14 -6.03 4.68
C GLY A 41 3.10 -4.60 5.20
N SER A 42 3.16 -4.37 6.51
CA SER A 42 3.09 -3.03 7.12
C SER A 42 4.15 -2.05 6.60
N PRO A 43 5.46 -2.36 6.62
CA PRO A 43 6.47 -1.49 6.03
C PRO A 43 6.37 -1.43 4.51
N VAL A 44 6.09 -2.54 3.81
CA VAL A 44 5.93 -2.55 2.35
C VAL A 44 4.84 -1.57 1.91
N LEU A 45 3.65 -1.68 2.49
CA LEU A 45 2.52 -0.81 2.22
C LEU A 45 2.85 0.67 2.48
N SER A 46 3.51 0.96 3.61
CA SER A 46 3.93 2.31 3.97
C SER A 46 4.87 2.93 2.93
N TYR A 47 5.87 2.17 2.46
CA TYR A 47 6.84 2.67 1.50
C TYR A 47 6.28 2.75 0.08
N LEU A 48 5.45 1.80 -0.37
CA LEU A 48 4.77 1.91 -1.67
C LEU A 48 3.84 3.12 -1.73
N SER A 49 3.11 3.37 -0.64
CA SER A 49 2.25 4.56 -0.48
C SER A 49 3.06 5.86 -0.55
N SER A 50 4.18 5.92 0.18
CA SER A 50 5.08 7.08 0.23
C SER A 50 5.85 7.30 -1.08
N ALA A 51 6.15 6.22 -1.81
CA ALA A 51 6.77 6.27 -3.13
C ALA A 51 5.82 6.76 -4.23
N GLY A 52 4.50 6.82 -3.95
CA GLY A 52 3.51 7.27 -4.91
C GLY A 52 3.13 6.19 -5.92
N ILE A 53 2.98 4.94 -5.50
CA ILE A 53 2.35 3.92 -6.35
C ILE A 53 0.90 4.28 -6.60
N GLY A 54 0.45 4.37 -7.85
CA GLY A 54 -0.90 4.83 -8.18
C GLY A 54 -2.02 4.03 -7.55
N SER A 55 -1.91 2.71 -7.58
CA SER A 55 -2.92 1.80 -7.05
C SER A 55 -2.33 0.71 -6.17
N ILE A 56 -2.89 0.51 -4.97
CA ILE A 56 -2.48 -0.56 -4.06
C ILE A 56 -3.69 -1.41 -3.68
N GLY A 57 -3.60 -2.71 -3.93
CA GLY A 57 -4.49 -3.72 -3.40
C GLY A 57 -3.91 -4.32 -2.12
N ILE A 58 -4.74 -4.58 -1.12
CA ILE A 58 -4.34 -5.18 0.16
C ILE A 58 -5.22 -6.40 0.40
N VAL A 59 -4.63 -7.58 0.57
CA VAL A 59 -5.35 -8.80 0.91
C VAL A 59 -4.91 -9.25 2.30
N ASP A 60 -5.83 -9.30 3.26
CA ASP A 60 -5.56 -9.88 4.58
C ASP A 60 -6.91 -10.28 5.20
N ALA A 61 -6.98 -11.45 5.84
CA ALA A 61 -8.21 -11.95 6.46
C ALA A 61 -8.27 -11.66 7.97
N ASP A 62 -7.17 -11.22 8.56
CA ASP A 62 -7.02 -11.13 9.99
C ASP A 62 -7.51 -9.80 10.55
N ARG A 63 -7.67 -9.80 11.88
CA ARG A 63 -7.91 -8.61 12.69
C ARG A 63 -6.63 -8.20 13.40
N VAL A 64 -6.58 -6.95 13.83
CA VAL A 64 -5.48 -6.43 14.64
C VAL A 64 -5.50 -7.08 16.03
N GLU A 65 -4.34 -7.55 16.48
CA GLU A 65 -4.16 -8.19 17.79
C GLU A 65 -3.01 -7.56 18.57
N LEU A 66 -3.13 -7.52 19.90
CA LEU A 66 -2.09 -6.95 20.79
C LEU A 66 -0.72 -7.60 20.57
N SER A 67 -0.68 -8.93 20.47
CA SER A 67 0.55 -9.73 20.25
C SER A 67 1.27 -9.41 18.94
N ASN A 68 0.62 -8.68 18.04
CA ASN A 68 1.11 -8.38 16.70
C ASN A 68 1.66 -6.94 16.60
N LEU A 69 1.31 -6.05 17.53
CA LEU A 69 1.64 -4.62 17.45
C LEU A 69 3.14 -4.32 17.50
N HIS A 70 3.95 -5.18 18.13
CA HIS A 70 5.42 -4.98 18.21
C HIS A 70 6.13 -5.00 16.84
N ARG A 71 5.46 -5.49 15.78
CA ARG A 71 6.02 -5.60 14.43
C ARG A 71 5.11 -5.07 13.32
N GLN A 72 3.82 -4.84 13.61
CA GLN A 72 2.84 -4.37 12.63
C GLN A 72 2.57 -2.88 12.80
N ILE A 73 3.51 -2.08 12.29
CA ILE A 73 3.62 -0.64 12.54
C ILE A 73 2.47 0.22 11.98
N LEU A 74 1.59 -0.34 11.15
CA LEU A 74 0.39 0.37 10.66
C LEU A 74 -0.72 0.47 11.71
N TYR A 75 -0.66 -0.35 12.77
CA TYR A 75 -1.75 -0.49 13.74
C TYR A 75 -1.37 0.05 15.12
N SER A 76 -2.39 0.28 15.93
CA SER A 76 -2.25 0.75 17.31
C SER A 76 -3.25 0.02 18.23
N GLU A 77 -3.12 0.19 19.55
CA GLU A 77 -3.99 -0.49 20.52
C GLU A 77 -5.49 -0.17 20.32
N LYS A 78 -5.82 1.05 19.87
CA LYS A 78 -7.21 1.46 19.53
C LYS A 78 -7.80 0.72 18.33
N ASP A 79 -6.97 -0.02 17.59
CA ASP A 79 -7.37 -0.75 16.38
C ASP A 79 -7.57 -2.24 16.65
N ILE A 80 -7.26 -2.74 17.86
CA ILE A 80 -7.44 -4.13 18.24
C ILE A 80 -8.88 -4.60 17.94
N GLY A 81 -8.98 -5.77 17.31
CA GLY A 81 -10.25 -6.36 16.89
C GLY A 81 -10.81 -5.81 15.57
N LYS A 82 -10.28 -4.73 14.99
CA LYS A 82 -10.66 -4.24 13.66
C LYS A 82 -9.92 -5.02 12.56
N GLN A 83 -10.47 -5.03 11.36
CA GLN A 83 -9.85 -5.73 10.23
C GLN A 83 -8.56 -5.02 9.82
N LYS A 84 -7.49 -5.78 9.59
CA LYS A 84 -6.19 -5.23 9.20
C LYS A 84 -6.27 -4.41 7.92
N VAL A 85 -6.94 -4.93 6.89
CA VAL A 85 -7.05 -4.26 5.58
C VAL A 85 -7.75 -2.90 5.65
N ASP A 86 -8.77 -2.76 6.50
CA ASP A 86 -9.52 -1.51 6.64
C ASP A 86 -8.66 -0.43 7.30
N ILE A 87 -7.97 -0.78 8.39
CA ILE A 87 -7.10 0.16 9.12
C ILE A 87 -5.85 0.49 8.30
N ALA A 88 -5.28 -0.49 7.61
CA ALA A 88 -4.19 -0.23 6.68
C ALA A 88 -4.65 0.76 5.60
N ALA A 89 -5.80 0.54 4.95
CA ALA A 89 -6.30 1.46 3.94
C ALA A 89 -6.60 2.87 4.50
N GLU A 90 -7.16 2.99 5.71
CA GLU A 90 -7.35 4.28 6.39
C GLU A 90 -6.01 5.02 6.56
N ARG A 91 -5.00 4.34 7.11
CA ARG A 91 -3.68 4.93 7.41
C ARG A 91 -2.95 5.34 6.14
N LEU A 92 -2.99 4.52 5.10
CA LEU A 92 -2.34 4.83 3.83
C LEU A 92 -3.03 6.00 3.11
N ARG A 93 -4.37 6.11 3.14
CA ARG A 93 -5.07 7.29 2.61
C ARG A 93 -4.73 8.56 3.37
N ALA A 94 -4.59 8.47 4.71
CA ALA A 94 -4.18 9.60 5.52
C ALA A 94 -2.74 10.04 5.23
N MET A 95 -1.86 9.10 4.88
CA MET A 95 -0.47 9.36 4.48
C MET A 95 -0.39 9.99 3.08
N ASN A 96 -1.13 9.46 2.12
CA ASN A 96 -1.12 9.91 0.75
C ASN A 96 -2.51 9.75 0.11
N SER A 97 -3.25 10.85 0.02
CA SER A 97 -4.63 10.87 -0.46
C SER A 97 -4.78 10.71 -1.97
N SER A 98 -3.68 10.75 -2.74
CA SER A 98 -3.73 10.55 -4.20
C SER A 98 -3.75 9.07 -4.61
N LEU A 99 -3.65 8.13 -3.67
CA LEU A 99 -3.58 6.70 -3.93
C LEU A 99 -4.97 6.09 -4.13
N HIS A 100 -5.08 5.19 -5.10
CA HIS A 100 -6.25 4.31 -5.23
C HIS A 100 -6.04 3.04 -4.41
N LEU A 101 -6.80 2.86 -3.33
CA LEU A 101 -6.70 1.68 -2.46
C LEU A 101 -7.90 0.76 -2.60
N LYS A 102 -7.64 -0.54 -2.73
CA LYS A 102 -8.64 -1.61 -2.61
C LYS A 102 -8.28 -2.57 -1.47
N ALA A 103 -9.19 -2.73 -0.53
CA ALA A 103 -9.07 -3.64 0.61
C ALA A 103 -9.88 -4.91 0.34
N TYR A 104 -9.23 -6.07 0.44
CA TYR A 104 -9.86 -7.38 0.31
C TYR A 104 -9.73 -8.12 1.64
N SER A 105 -10.80 -8.09 2.42
CA SER A 105 -10.87 -8.81 3.69
C SER A 105 -11.17 -10.28 3.47
N SER A 106 -10.16 -11.00 2.98
CA SER A 106 -10.30 -12.38 2.53
C SER A 106 -8.94 -13.07 2.58
N ARG A 107 -8.96 -14.40 2.70
CA ARG A 107 -7.73 -15.18 2.53
C ARG A 107 -7.31 -15.14 1.07
N TRP A 108 -6.00 -15.08 0.85
CA TRP A 108 -5.46 -15.28 -0.48
C TRP A 108 -5.59 -16.75 -0.86
N ASP A 109 -6.41 -17.03 -1.88
CA ASP A 109 -6.63 -18.37 -2.41
C ASP A 109 -6.72 -18.35 -3.95
N ARG A 110 -6.87 -19.52 -4.56
CA ARG A 110 -6.96 -19.64 -6.03
C ARG A 110 -8.15 -18.88 -6.63
N ASN A 111 -9.27 -18.78 -5.92
CA ASN A 111 -10.47 -18.14 -6.42
C ASN A 111 -10.29 -16.61 -6.44
N LEU A 112 -9.79 -16.05 -5.34
CA LEU A 112 -9.48 -14.63 -5.25
C LEU A 112 -8.36 -14.27 -6.23
N ALA A 113 -7.30 -15.07 -6.30
CA ALA A 113 -6.20 -14.84 -7.23
C ALA A 113 -6.68 -14.78 -8.69
N SER A 114 -7.50 -15.74 -9.11
CA SER A 114 -8.08 -15.76 -10.46
C SER A 114 -8.97 -14.55 -10.74
N SER A 115 -9.57 -13.97 -9.71
CA SER A 115 -10.48 -12.83 -9.83
C SER A 115 -9.76 -11.48 -9.91
N ILE A 116 -8.63 -11.31 -9.21
CA ILE A 116 -8.02 -9.99 -9.03
C ILE A 116 -6.56 -9.88 -9.43
N ALA A 117 -5.79 -10.97 -9.51
CA ALA A 117 -4.33 -10.91 -9.71
C ALA A 117 -3.94 -10.16 -10.99
N SER A 118 -4.67 -10.40 -12.09
CA SER A 118 -4.40 -9.78 -13.40
C SER A 118 -4.63 -8.27 -13.44
N ASN A 119 -5.24 -7.68 -12.41
CA ASN A 119 -5.45 -6.23 -12.32
C ASN A 119 -4.21 -5.48 -11.79
N TYR A 120 -3.18 -6.22 -11.36
CA TYR A 120 -2.00 -5.67 -10.73
C TYR A 120 -0.74 -5.98 -11.54
N HIS A 121 0.15 -5.00 -11.67
CA HIS A 121 1.41 -5.17 -12.38
C HIS A 121 2.40 -6.02 -11.57
N VAL A 122 2.37 -5.90 -10.24
CA VAL A 122 3.26 -6.61 -9.31
C VAL A 122 2.46 -7.19 -8.16
N LEU A 123 2.77 -8.42 -7.78
CA LEU A 123 2.27 -9.08 -6.57
C LEU A 123 3.43 -9.20 -5.58
N ILE A 124 3.17 -8.91 -4.31
CA ILE A 124 4.12 -9.05 -3.20
C ILE A 124 3.48 -9.97 -2.15
N ASP A 125 4.23 -10.99 -1.72
CA ASP A 125 3.90 -11.97 -0.68
C ASP A 125 4.94 -11.90 0.45
#